data_AF-A0A2E2ZDR4-F1
#
_entry.id   AF-A0A2E2ZDR4-F1
#
_cell.length_a   1.000
_cell.length_b   1.000
_cell.length_c   1.000
_cell.angle_alpha   90.00
_cell.angle_beta   90.00
_cell.angle_gamma   90.00
#
_symmetry.space_group_name_H-M   'P 1'
#
loop_
_entity.id
_entity.type
_entity.pdbx_description
1 polymer ?
#
loop_
_entity_poly.entity_id
_entity_poly.type
_entity_poly.pdbx_seq_one_letter_code
_entity_poly.pdbx_strand_id
1 'polypeptide(L)'
;MLEIDPLIQIKMEKIMRKYLTVFIALTSMNFLMADDHVEFGAMEGLQCNFADGKDMSDVMKVISEWNEYGDENFSAPYSAWIFTPVYRTNSDFDFDFMFLGFTTSMQEMGKVQDDWQAGGSKIEEKWSRVTNCLGQSMSLNVEVRSPKYDWEEGGITYASIRTCSLSEGKSVADLPANDSIWNKYLDEYGFEGGVWRWWPETGSATTFTHDYWNVASFRSVEEYGAGRDARLQAMMADTRPEEIHDCDTPRLYKSTNIRLSVAES
;
A
#
# COMPACT_ATOMS: atom_id res chain seq x y z
N MET A 1 -29.94 -37.30 -55.52
CA MET A 1 -28.58 -37.25 -54.96
C MET A 1 -27.83 -36.21 -55.79
N LEU A 2 -27.74 -34.97 -55.31
CA LEU A 2 -27.06 -33.89 -56.05
C LEU A 2 -25.57 -34.02 -55.73
N GLU A 3 -24.81 -34.58 -56.68
CA GLU A 3 -23.35 -34.58 -56.63
C GLU A 3 -22.88 -33.14 -56.85
N ILE A 4 -22.25 -32.58 -55.81
CA ILE A 4 -21.63 -31.26 -55.90
C ILE A 4 -20.35 -31.42 -56.72
N ASP A 5 -20.21 -30.63 -57.78
CA ASP A 5 -19.05 -30.63 -58.68
C ASP A 5 -17.74 -30.54 -57.86
N PRO A 6 -16.77 -31.46 -58.07
CA PRO A 6 -15.50 -31.45 -57.33
C PRO A 6 -14.72 -30.12 -57.46
N LEU A 7 -14.92 -29.38 -58.56
CA LEU A 7 -14.33 -28.05 -58.74
C LEU A 7 -14.95 -26.98 -57.81
N ILE A 8 -16.25 -27.12 -57.48
CA ILE A 8 -16.95 -26.27 -56.53
C ILE A 8 -16.48 -26.57 -55.10
N GLN A 9 -16.28 -27.86 -54.77
CA GLN A 9 -15.76 -28.28 -53.46
C GLN A 9 -14.35 -27.72 -53.19
N ILE A 10 -13.44 -27.83 -54.16
CA ILE A 10 -12.06 -27.31 -54.04
C ILE A 10 -12.05 -25.78 -53.94
N LYS A 11 -12.94 -25.08 -54.66
CA LYS A 11 -13.10 -23.63 -54.53
C LYS A 11 -13.61 -23.25 -53.14
N MET A 12 -14.60 -23.97 -52.61
CA MET A 12 -15.14 -23.73 -51.28
C MET A 12 -14.09 -23.98 -50.20
N GLU A 13 -13.28 -25.04 -50.29
CA GLU A 13 -12.18 -25.29 -49.34
C GLU A 13 -11.10 -24.20 -49.38
N LYS A 14 -10.71 -23.72 -50.57
CA LYS A 14 -9.76 -22.59 -50.69
C LYS A 14 -10.33 -21.29 -50.12
N ILE A 15 -11.62 -21.04 -50.32
CA ILE A 15 -12.33 -19.87 -49.79
C ILE A 15 -12.44 -19.98 -48.25
N MET A 16 -12.84 -21.14 -47.73
CA MET A 16 -12.96 -21.40 -46.29
C MET A 16 -11.59 -21.33 -45.59
N ARG A 17 -10.52 -21.84 -46.22
CA ARG A 17 -9.14 -21.73 -45.70
C ARG A 17 -8.61 -20.29 -45.73
N LYS A 18 -8.99 -19.49 -46.73
CA LYS A 18 -8.64 -18.06 -46.79
C LYS A 18 -9.34 -17.26 -45.69
N TYR A 19 -10.61 -17.55 -45.41
CA TYR A 19 -11.35 -16.91 -44.31
C TYR A 19 -10.92 -17.41 -42.92
N LEU A 20 -10.59 -18.70 -42.77
CA LEU A 20 -10.06 -19.27 -41.51
C LEU A 20 -8.70 -18.65 -41.13
N THR A 21 -7.86 -18.35 -42.12
CA THR A 21 -6.57 -17.67 -41.89
C THR A 21 -6.75 -16.19 -41.51
N VAL A 22 -7.77 -15.52 -42.05
CA VAL A 22 -8.12 -14.13 -41.68
C VAL A 22 -8.76 -14.06 -40.29
N PHE A 23 -9.53 -15.08 -39.89
CA PHE A 23 -10.16 -15.15 -38.56
C PHE A 23 -9.13 -15.38 -37.45
N ILE A 24 -8.10 -16.20 -37.69
CA ILE A 24 -7.00 -16.46 -36.73
C ILE A 24 -6.08 -15.22 -36.57
N ALA A 25 -5.94 -14.40 -37.62
CA ALA A 25 -5.17 -13.15 -37.54
C ALA A 25 -5.91 -12.01 -36.82
N LEU A 26 -7.23 -12.10 -36.63
CA LEU A 26 -8.02 -11.10 -35.90
C LEU A 26 -8.08 -11.35 -34.38
N THR A 27 -7.73 -12.55 -33.92
CA THR A 27 -7.79 -12.92 -32.49
C THR A 27 -6.50 -12.64 -31.70
N SER A 28 -5.45 -12.11 -32.33
CA SER A 28 -4.16 -11.80 -31.69
C SER A 28 -3.98 -10.33 -31.30
N MET A 29 -5.05 -9.54 -31.25
CA MET A 29 -5.05 -8.18 -30.70
C MET A 29 -5.83 -8.10 -29.38
N ASN A 30 -5.59 -9.04 -28.46
CA ASN A 30 -5.68 -8.67 -27.06
C ASN A 30 -4.36 -7.95 -26.75
N PHE A 31 -4.33 -6.64 -27.02
CA PHE A 31 -3.41 -5.80 -26.30
C PHE A 31 -3.69 -6.07 -24.82
N LEU A 32 -2.68 -6.58 -24.12
CA LEU A 32 -2.52 -6.37 -22.70
C LEU A 32 -2.62 -4.85 -22.49
N MET A 33 -3.82 -4.35 -22.26
CA MET A 33 -3.97 -3.14 -21.47
C MET A 33 -3.48 -3.58 -20.10
N ALA A 34 -2.23 -3.25 -19.78
CA ALA A 34 -1.88 -3.08 -18.38
C ALA A 34 -2.95 -2.13 -17.84
N ASP A 35 -3.67 -2.56 -16.82
CA ASP A 35 -4.68 -1.74 -16.20
C ASP A 35 -3.94 -0.57 -15.54
N ASP A 36 -3.81 0.56 -16.24
CA ASP A 36 -3.23 1.82 -15.72
C ASP A 36 -4.18 2.46 -14.69
N HIS A 37 -4.88 1.64 -13.89
CA HIS A 37 -5.68 2.11 -12.78
C HIS A 37 -4.78 2.22 -11.55
N VAL A 38 -4.73 3.43 -11.01
CA VAL A 38 -4.12 3.69 -9.70
C VAL A 38 -4.95 2.93 -8.66
N GLU A 39 -4.37 1.91 -8.04
CA GLU A 39 -4.99 1.23 -6.91
C GLU A 39 -4.95 2.14 -5.69
N PHE A 40 -6.12 2.59 -5.25
CA PHE A 40 -6.28 3.37 -4.03
C PHE A 40 -7.15 2.61 -3.03
N GLY A 41 -6.62 2.43 -1.82
CA GLY A 41 -7.34 1.97 -0.66
C GLY A 41 -7.61 3.10 0.32
N ALA A 42 -8.18 2.72 1.47
CA ALA A 42 -8.24 3.60 2.62
C ALA A 42 -7.30 3.10 3.70
N MET A 43 -6.70 4.05 4.41
CA MET A 43 -5.87 3.82 5.56
C MET A 43 -6.45 4.55 6.76
N GLU A 44 -6.50 3.87 7.89
CA GLU A 44 -6.75 4.45 9.20
C GLU A 44 -5.42 4.53 9.97
N GLY A 45 -5.21 5.60 10.71
CA GLY A 45 -4.03 5.78 11.55
C GLY A 45 -4.38 6.31 12.93
N LEU A 46 -3.84 5.65 13.95
CA LEU A 46 -3.79 6.14 15.32
C LEU A 46 -2.33 6.24 15.75
N GLN A 47 -1.94 7.39 16.29
CA GLN A 47 -0.62 7.59 16.91
C GLN A 47 -0.81 7.60 18.43
N CYS A 48 -0.16 6.65 19.11
CA CYS A 48 -0.46 6.34 20.51
C CYS A 48 0.80 6.28 21.36
N ASN A 49 0.66 6.78 22.58
CA ASN A 49 1.56 6.52 23.69
C ASN A 49 0.98 5.45 24.61
N PHE A 50 1.82 4.76 25.36
CA PHE A 50 1.33 3.87 26.42
C PHE A 50 0.71 4.68 27.57
N ALA A 51 -0.31 4.12 28.21
CA ALA A 51 -0.78 4.66 29.49
C ALA A 51 0.23 4.36 30.62
N ASP A 52 0.09 5.05 31.76
CA ASP A 52 1.04 4.93 32.87
C ASP A 52 1.21 3.47 33.33
N GLY A 53 2.47 3.01 33.32
CA GLY A 53 2.84 1.64 33.72
C GLY A 53 2.38 0.56 32.73
N LYS A 54 2.03 0.93 31.51
CA LYS A 54 1.65 0.02 30.41
C LYS A 54 2.76 -0.08 29.38
N ASP A 55 2.68 -1.14 28.58
CA ASP A 55 3.63 -1.42 27.53
C ASP A 55 2.95 -2.10 26.33
N MET A 56 3.76 -2.46 25.33
CA MET A 56 3.29 -3.14 24.13
C MET A 56 2.64 -4.50 24.43
N SER A 57 3.03 -5.21 25.50
CA SER A 57 2.36 -6.48 25.85
C SER A 57 0.92 -6.25 26.26
N ASP A 58 0.65 -5.19 27.02
CA ASP A 58 -0.71 -4.83 27.41
C ASP A 58 -1.56 -4.38 26.21
N VAL A 59 -0.96 -3.61 25.29
CA VAL A 59 -1.59 -3.24 24.01
C VAL A 59 -1.93 -4.48 23.18
N MET A 60 -0.99 -5.41 23.02
CA MET A 60 -1.21 -6.63 22.22
C MET A 60 -2.28 -7.57 22.81
N LYS A 61 -2.51 -7.56 24.13
CA LYS A 61 -3.63 -8.30 24.74
C LYS A 61 -4.97 -7.74 24.27
N VAL A 62 -5.12 -6.42 24.22
CA VAL A 62 -6.35 -5.79 23.73
C VAL A 62 -6.52 -6.01 22.22
N ILE A 63 -5.42 -5.95 21.45
CA ILE A 63 -5.43 -6.26 20.01
C ILE A 63 -5.89 -7.70 19.75
N SER A 64 -5.53 -8.67 20.59
CA SER A 64 -6.03 -10.04 20.46
C SER A 64 -7.55 -10.10 20.55
N GLU A 65 -8.15 -9.40 21.52
CA GLU A 65 -9.62 -9.33 21.64
C GLU A 65 -10.26 -8.56 20.48
N TRP A 66 -9.60 -7.49 20.00
CA TRP A 66 -10.03 -6.74 18.83
C TRP A 66 -10.00 -7.60 17.56
N ASN A 67 -9.00 -8.47 17.40
CA ASN A 67 -8.93 -9.40 16.28
C ASN A 67 -10.07 -10.43 16.31
N GLU A 68 -10.32 -11.03 17.46
CA GLU A 68 -11.46 -11.95 17.65
C GLU A 68 -12.78 -11.26 17.32
N TYR A 69 -12.96 -10.01 17.76
CA TYR A 69 -14.12 -9.20 17.38
C TYR A 69 -14.21 -8.99 15.87
N GLY A 70 -13.09 -8.64 15.23
CA GLY A 70 -13.03 -8.41 13.78
C GLY A 70 -13.40 -9.65 12.97
N ASP A 71 -12.97 -10.84 13.41
CA ASP A 71 -13.29 -12.11 12.74
C ASP A 71 -14.78 -12.43 12.75
N GLU A 72 -15.47 -12.04 13.81
CA GLU A 72 -16.91 -12.28 13.98
C GLU A 72 -17.79 -11.18 13.37
N ASN A 73 -17.30 -9.93 13.34
CA ASN A 73 -18.17 -8.76 13.15
C ASN A 73 -17.80 -7.87 11.96
N PHE A 74 -16.55 -7.87 11.46
CA PHE A 74 -16.21 -7.01 10.33
C PHE A 74 -16.81 -7.53 9.02
N SER A 75 -17.62 -6.69 8.39
CA SER A 75 -18.37 -6.98 7.16
C SER A 75 -17.60 -6.67 5.87
N ALA A 76 -16.36 -6.18 5.99
CA ALA A 76 -15.45 -5.94 4.88
C ALA A 76 -14.00 -6.35 5.25
N PRO A 77 -13.16 -6.71 4.27
CA PRO A 77 -11.76 -7.04 4.50
C PRO A 77 -11.02 -5.87 5.15
N TYR A 78 -10.29 -6.15 6.24
CA TYR A 78 -9.50 -5.17 6.97
C TYR A 78 -8.19 -5.79 7.45
N SER A 79 -7.08 -5.21 7.02
CA SER A 79 -5.75 -5.61 7.47
C SER A 79 -5.15 -4.55 8.37
N ALA A 80 -4.35 -4.95 9.37
CA ALA A 80 -3.81 -4.02 10.35
C ALA A 80 -2.37 -4.34 10.77
N TRP A 81 -1.66 -3.28 11.13
CA TRP A 81 -0.27 -3.33 11.58
C TRP A 81 -0.02 -2.44 12.80
N ILE A 82 0.93 -2.86 13.62
CA ILE A 82 1.57 -2.01 14.62
C ILE A 82 2.96 -1.59 14.14
N PHE A 83 3.18 -0.28 14.09
CA PHE A 83 4.46 0.32 13.73
C PHE A 83 5.15 0.82 15.00
N THR A 84 6.29 0.24 15.32
CA THR A 84 7.14 0.65 16.44
C THR A 84 8.41 1.32 15.94
N PRO A 85 8.83 2.48 16.48
CA PRO A 85 9.98 3.20 15.99
C PRO A 85 11.29 2.43 16.11
N VAL A 86 12.11 2.45 15.04
CA VAL A 86 13.51 1.98 15.03
C VAL A 86 14.45 3.17 14.94
N TYR A 87 14.20 4.08 13.99
CA TYR A 87 14.92 5.34 13.85
C TYR A 87 13.92 6.49 13.71
N ARG A 88 13.81 7.32 14.76
CA ARG A 88 13.09 8.60 14.75
C ARG A 88 13.69 9.53 15.80
N THR A 89 13.41 10.82 15.71
CA THR A 89 13.60 11.75 16.84
C THR A 89 12.31 11.91 17.62
N ASN A 90 12.40 11.93 18.94
CA ASN A 90 11.26 12.20 19.82
C ASN A 90 10.88 13.69 19.84
N SER A 91 11.76 14.58 19.40
CA SER A 91 11.46 16.03 19.33
C SER A 91 10.37 16.35 18.31
N ASP A 92 10.28 15.55 17.24
CA ASP A 92 9.42 15.84 16.09
C ASP A 92 8.21 14.91 16.03
N PHE A 93 8.33 13.70 16.61
CA PHE A 93 7.30 12.66 16.58
C PHE A 93 7.19 12.02 17.96
N ASP A 94 6.25 12.47 18.80
CA ASP A 94 6.15 12.04 20.20
C ASP A 94 5.04 11.00 20.43
N PHE A 95 5.18 9.85 19.77
CA PHE A 95 4.33 8.68 19.96
C PHE A 95 5.16 7.40 20.13
N ASP A 96 4.71 6.48 20.98
CA ASP A 96 5.37 5.20 21.21
C ASP A 96 5.16 4.21 20.06
N PHE A 97 3.97 4.19 19.45
CA PHE A 97 3.64 3.34 18.32
C PHE A 97 2.51 3.92 17.46
N MET A 98 2.34 3.37 16.26
CA MET A 98 1.16 3.63 15.42
C MET A 98 0.38 2.35 15.21
N PHE A 99 -0.94 2.44 15.33
CA PHE A 99 -1.85 1.44 14.79
C PHE A 99 -2.30 1.91 13.41
N LEU A 100 -2.10 1.07 12.40
CA LEU A 100 -2.47 1.37 11.02
C LEU A 100 -3.40 0.29 10.47
N GLY A 101 -4.56 0.69 9.99
CA GLY A 101 -5.57 -0.18 9.38
C GLY A 101 -5.74 0.11 7.89
N PHE A 102 -6.05 -0.89 7.09
CA PHE A 102 -6.15 -0.77 5.64
C PHE A 102 -7.34 -1.55 5.08
N THR A 103 -8.05 -0.95 4.13
CA THR A 103 -9.11 -1.55 3.32
C THR A 103 -8.91 -1.19 1.84
N THR A 104 -9.62 -1.84 0.93
CA THR A 104 -9.48 -1.59 -0.51
C THR A 104 -10.26 -0.37 -1.00
N SER A 105 -11.10 0.22 -0.14
CA SER A 105 -11.78 1.48 -0.43
C SER A 105 -12.20 2.22 0.84
N MET A 106 -12.44 3.53 0.70
CA MET A 106 -13.02 4.37 1.76
C MET A 106 -14.38 3.86 2.22
N GLN A 107 -15.18 3.26 1.32
CA GLN A 107 -16.47 2.68 1.68
C GLN A 107 -16.30 1.45 2.57
N GLU A 108 -15.33 0.57 2.28
CA GLU A 108 -15.04 -0.58 3.14
C GLU A 108 -14.51 -0.16 4.50
N MET A 109 -13.68 0.89 4.56
CA MET A 109 -13.27 1.49 5.84
C MET A 109 -14.50 1.95 6.63
N GLY A 110 -15.43 2.64 5.97
CA GLY A 110 -16.70 3.04 6.56
C GLY A 110 -17.52 1.88 7.12
N LYS A 111 -17.60 0.75 6.40
CA LYS A 111 -18.30 -0.47 6.88
C LYS A 111 -17.65 -1.03 8.14
N VAL A 112 -16.31 -1.17 8.14
CA VAL A 112 -15.58 -1.67 9.32
C VAL A 112 -15.77 -0.73 10.51
N GLN A 113 -15.79 0.58 10.26
CA GLN A 113 -16.07 1.57 11.31
C GLN A 113 -17.52 1.50 11.80
N ASP A 114 -18.52 1.31 10.94
CA ASP A 114 -19.91 1.09 11.35
C ASP A 114 -20.03 -0.17 12.25
N ASP A 115 -19.38 -1.27 11.85
CA ASP A 115 -19.32 -2.52 12.64
C ASP A 115 -18.64 -2.29 13.98
N TRP A 116 -17.55 -1.51 14.02
CA TRP A 116 -16.86 -1.12 15.26
C TRP A 116 -17.75 -0.26 16.17
N GLN A 117 -18.41 0.77 15.64
CA GLN A 117 -19.29 1.63 16.42
C GLN A 117 -20.51 0.87 16.98
N ALA A 118 -20.97 -0.17 16.30
CA ALA A 118 -22.10 -0.98 16.74
C ALA A 118 -21.79 -1.87 17.96
N GLY A 119 -20.55 -2.34 18.15
CA GLY A 119 -20.25 -3.36 19.16
C GLY A 119 -18.87 -3.28 19.85
N GLY A 120 -17.96 -2.44 19.38
CA GLY A 120 -16.57 -2.35 19.84
C GLY A 120 -16.35 -1.65 21.19
N SER A 121 -17.38 -1.02 21.76
CA SER A 121 -17.24 -0.11 22.92
C SER A 121 -16.52 -0.71 24.13
N LYS A 122 -16.73 -1.99 24.46
CA LYS A 122 -16.03 -2.65 25.58
C LYS A 122 -14.55 -2.85 25.32
N ILE A 123 -14.17 -3.09 24.06
CA ILE A 123 -12.77 -3.23 23.65
C ILE A 123 -12.14 -1.84 23.60
N GLU A 124 -12.85 -0.83 23.12
CA GLU A 124 -12.43 0.58 23.17
C GLU A 124 -12.13 1.04 24.62
N GLU A 125 -12.99 0.68 25.58
CA GLU A 125 -12.72 0.95 27.01
C GLU A 125 -11.44 0.26 27.51
N LYS A 126 -11.11 -0.94 27.01
CA LYS A 126 -9.85 -1.62 27.32
C LYS A 126 -8.67 -0.92 26.66
N TRP A 127 -8.82 -0.52 25.40
CA TRP A 127 -7.83 0.21 24.62
C TRP A 127 -7.44 1.53 25.30
N SER A 128 -8.44 2.31 25.72
CA SER A 128 -8.28 3.57 26.45
C SER A 128 -7.63 3.42 27.84
N ARG A 129 -7.60 2.20 28.42
CA ARG A 129 -6.88 1.93 29.68
C ARG A 129 -5.41 1.61 29.49
N VAL A 130 -5.00 1.26 28.27
CA VAL A 130 -3.61 0.86 27.97
C VAL A 130 -2.89 1.83 27.03
N THR A 131 -3.62 2.75 26.41
CA THR A 131 -3.08 3.73 25.46
C THR A 131 -3.57 5.14 25.75
N ASN A 132 -2.82 6.11 25.26
CA ASN A 132 -3.20 7.51 25.10
C ASN A 132 -2.96 7.88 23.63
N CYS A 133 -3.99 7.79 22.79
CA CYS A 133 -3.90 8.14 21.37
C CYS A 133 -4.29 9.60 21.14
N LEU A 134 -3.55 10.29 20.26
CA LEU A 134 -3.78 11.71 19.94
C LEU A 134 -4.91 11.94 18.93
N GLY A 135 -5.62 10.87 18.57
CA GLY A 135 -6.72 10.87 17.62
C GLY A 135 -6.65 9.68 16.68
N GLN A 136 -7.59 9.68 15.74
CA GLN A 136 -7.75 8.72 14.67
C GLN A 136 -8.01 9.49 13.39
N SER A 137 -7.30 9.16 12.32
CA SER A 137 -7.42 9.82 11.03
C SER A 137 -7.52 8.81 9.90
N MET A 138 -8.18 9.21 8.83
CA MET A 138 -8.26 8.47 7.58
C MET A 138 -7.38 9.12 6.52
N SER A 139 -6.80 8.32 5.65
CA SER A 139 -5.94 8.74 4.53
C SER A 139 -6.22 7.87 3.30
N LEU A 140 -6.00 8.40 2.10
CA LEU A 140 -5.94 7.54 0.90
C LEU A 140 -4.64 6.76 0.92
N ASN A 141 -4.70 5.46 0.66
CA ASN A 141 -3.52 4.62 0.47
C ASN A 141 -3.34 4.35 -1.02
N VAL A 142 -2.45 5.09 -1.68
CA VAL A 142 -2.17 4.91 -3.11
C VAL A 142 -0.96 4.01 -3.28
N GLU A 143 -1.14 2.85 -3.89
CA GLU A 143 -0.03 1.97 -4.21
C GLU A 143 0.74 2.48 -5.44
N VAL A 144 2.06 2.61 -5.29
CA VAL A 144 2.98 3.03 -6.36
C VAL A 144 3.68 1.82 -6.98
N ARG A 145 3.99 0.84 -6.14
CA ARG A 145 4.42 -0.50 -6.54
C ARG A 145 4.15 -1.48 -5.41
N SER A 146 3.71 -2.68 -5.77
CA SER A 146 3.60 -3.79 -4.82
C SER A 146 4.99 -4.32 -4.44
N PRO A 147 5.17 -4.87 -3.24
CA PRO A 147 6.34 -5.67 -2.91
C PRO A 147 6.41 -6.93 -3.77
N LYS A 148 7.61 -7.46 -4.00
CA LYS A 148 7.85 -8.73 -4.71
C LYS A 148 7.68 -9.97 -3.80
N TYR A 149 7.11 -9.77 -2.61
CA TYR A 149 6.89 -10.80 -1.61
C TYR A 149 5.50 -10.63 -1.00
N ASP A 150 4.91 -11.76 -0.60
CA ASP A 150 3.60 -11.77 0.05
C ASP A 150 3.71 -11.29 1.51
N TRP A 151 2.61 -10.74 2.00
CA TRP A 151 2.44 -10.48 3.42
C TRP A 151 2.08 -11.77 4.15
N GLU A 152 2.61 -11.91 5.37
CA GLU A 152 2.29 -13.03 6.26
C GLU A 152 1.63 -12.47 7.53
N GLU A 153 0.58 -13.13 8.00
CA GLU A 153 -0.05 -12.78 9.27
C GLU A 153 0.94 -12.98 10.42
N GLY A 154 1.04 -12.00 11.32
CA GLY A 154 2.08 -11.98 12.36
C GLY A 154 3.49 -11.70 11.84
N GLY A 155 3.66 -11.50 10.53
CA GLY A 155 4.92 -11.21 9.88
C GLY A 155 5.52 -9.87 10.34
N ILE A 156 6.84 -9.83 10.42
CA ILE A 156 7.61 -8.62 10.76
C ILE A 156 8.33 -8.13 9.50
N THR A 157 8.14 -6.86 9.20
CA THR A 157 8.86 -6.11 8.17
C THR A 157 9.27 -4.75 8.74
N TYR A 158 9.77 -3.87 7.89
CA TYR A 158 10.15 -2.51 8.24
C TYR A 158 9.59 -1.54 7.22
N ALA A 159 9.23 -0.34 7.67
CA ALA A 159 8.70 0.70 6.82
C ALA A 159 9.46 2.00 7.06
N SER A 160 9.98 2.58 5.98
CA SER A 160 10.47 3.96 6.01
C SER A 160 9.34 4.91 5.63
N ILE A 161 9.11 5.94 6.44
CA ILE A 161 8.08 6.97 6.19
C ILE A 161 8.75 8.33 6.14
N ARG A 162 8.47 9.11 5.09
CA ARG A 162 8.90 10.51 4.95
C ARG A 162 7.73 11.39 4.54
N THR A 163 7.69 12.64 5.00
CA THR A 163 6.71 13.62 4.51
C THR A 163 7.22 14.21 3.20
N CYS A 164 6.31 14.47 2.26
CA CYS A 164 6.66 14.97 0.93
C CYS A 164 5.68 16.06 0.47
N SER A 165 6.19 17.05 -0.24
CA SER A 165 5.42 18.05 -0.98
C SER A 165 5.85 18.07 -2.44
N LEU A 166 4.91 18.25 -3.36
CA LEU A 166 5.22 18.46 -4.77
C LEU A 166 6.07 19.72 -4.94
N SER A 167 7.10 19.63 -5.77
CA SER A 167 7.94 20.78 -6.09
C SER A 167 7.16 21.84 -6.88
N GLU A 168 7.66 23.08 -6.91
CA GLU A 168 7.02 24.16 -7.65
C GLU A 168 6.77 23.78 -9.13
N GLY A 169 5.53 23.99 -9.59
CA GLY A 169 5.12 23.67 -10.95
C GLY A 169 4.84 22.18 -11.22
N LYS A 170 4.96 21.31 -10.21
CA LYS A 170 4.59 19.89 -10.29
C LYS A 170 3.20 19.63 -9.72
N SER A 171 2.57 18.56 -10.17
CA SER A 171 1.20 18.18 -9.82
C SER A 171 1.07 16.67 -9.65
N VAL A 172 -0.08 16.24 -9.13
CA VAL A 172 -0.43 14.82 -9.01
C VAL A 172 -0.40 14.09 -10.37
N ALA A 173 -0.65 14.81 -11.47
CA ALA A 173 -0.62 14.27 -12.83
C ALA A 173 0.79 13.90 -13.32
N ASP A 174 1.84 14.46 -12.69
CA ASP A 174 3.23 14.16 -13.03
C ASP A 174 3.74 12.88 -12.34
N LEU A 175 3.03 12.40 -11.31
CA LEU A 175 3.46 11.24 -10.50
C LEU A 175 3.62 9.96 -11.32
N PRO A 176 2.66 9.53 -12.19
CA PRO A 176 2.78 8.23 -12.86
C PRO A 176 4.02 8.11 -13.76
N ALA A 177 4.34 9.17 -14.51
CA ALA A 177 5.53 9.20 -15.37
C ALA A 177 6.82 9.18 -14.54
N ASN A 178 6.85 9.93 -13.44
CA ASN A 178 7.97 9.92 -12.49
C ASN A 178 8.13 8.55 -11.83
N ASP A 179 7.04 7.90 -11.45
CA ASP A 179 7.04 6.60 -10.78
C ASP A 179 7.61 5.51 -11.68
N SER A 180 7.31 5.56 -12.99
CA SER A 180 7.94 4.64 -13.95
C SER A 180 9.46 4.78 -14.00
N ILE A 181 10.00 6.00 -13.87
CA ILE A 181 11.45 6.26 -13.83
C ILE A 181 12.04 5.73 -12.53
N TRP A 182 11.41 6.07 -11.40
CA TRP A 182 11.86 5.67 -10.07
C TRP A 182 11.79 4.16 -9.85
N ASN A 183 10.75 3.49 -10.35
CA ASN A 183 10.60 2.04 -10.24
C ASN A 183 11.72 1.30 -10.98
N LYS A 184 12.15 1.78 -12.16
CA LYS A 184 13.31 1.23 -12.87
C LYS A 184 14.60 1.40 -12.09
N TYR A 185 14.84 2.60 -11.55
CA TYR A 185 16.00 2.86 -10.70
C TYR A 185 16.02 1.95 -9.45
N LEU A 186 14.87 1.75 -8.81
CA LEU A 186 14.71 0.84 -7.67
C LEU A 186 15.02 -0.61 -8.08
N ASP A 187 14.56 -1.05 -9.25
CA ASP A 187 14.84 -2.40 -9.75
C ASP A 187 16.33 -2.61 -10.07
N GLU A 188 17.04 -1.58 -10.57
CA GLU A 188 18.47 -1.67 -10.93
C GLU A 188 19.38 -2.01 -9.73
N TYR A 189 19.08 -1.54 -8.52
CA TYR A 189 19.84 -1.92 -7.33
C TYR A 189 19.22 -3.08 -6.54
N GLY A 190 18.13 -3.68 -7.05
CA GLY A 190 17.51 -4.88 -6.47
C GLY A 190 16.54 -4.63 -5.32
N PHE A 191 15.86 -3.48 -5.29
CA PHE A 191 14.79 -3.25 -4.32
C PHE A 191 13.59 -4.18 -4.59
N GLU A 192 13.12 -4.86 -3.54
CA GLU A 192 12.00 -5.80 -3.60
C GLU A 192 10.79 -5.35 -2.79
N GLY A 193 10.91 -4.29 -1.99
CA GLY A 193 9.82 -3.73 -1.22
C GLY A 193 8.75 -3.03 -2.06
N GLY A 194 7.63 -2.72 -1.41
CA GLY A 194 6.57 -1.90 -1.97
C GLY A 194 6.77 -0.42 -1.67
N VAL A 195 6.06 0.42 -2.41
CA VAL A 195 6.01 1.88 -2.19
C VAL A 195 4.56 2.34 -2.25
N TRP A 196 4.18 3.18 -1.28
CA TRP A 196 2.85 3.76 -1.17
C TRP A 196 2.93 5.27 -0.92
N ARG A 197 1.87 5.98 -1.31
CA ARG A 197 1.62 7.36 -0.87
C ARG A 197 0.37 7.39 0.00
N TRP A 198 0.52 7.89 1.21
CA TRP A 198 -0.59 8.13 2.11
C TRP A 198 -0.98 9.61 2.04
N TRP A 199 -2.18 9.89 1.53
CA TRP A 199 -2.67 11.26 1.40
C TRP A 199 -3.60 11.59 2.58
N PRO A 200 -3.30 12.62 3.38
CA PRO A 200 -4.13 13.01 4.51
C PRO A 200 -5.57 13.29 4.07
N GLU A 201 -6.54 12.77 4.81
CA GLU A 201 -7.98 12.99 4.60
C GLU A 201 -8.66 13.28 5.96
N THR A 202 -9.84 12.74 6.22
CA THR A 202 -10.68 13.01 7.38
C THR A 202 -9.94 12.79 8.70
N GLY A 203 -10.04 13.76 9.61
CA GLY A 203 -9.38 13.70 10.92
C GLY A 203 -7.89 14.06 10.92
N SER A 204 -7.29 14.29 9.75
CA SER A 204 -5.91 14.79 9.66
C SER A 204 -5.77 16.20 10.24
N ALA A 205 -4.60 16.51 10.79
CA ALA A 205 -4.35 17.82 11.36
C ALA A 205 -4.39 18.92 10.29
N THR A 206 -5.15 19.99 10.55
CA THR A 206 -5.25 21.15 9.64
C THR A 206 -3.96 21.97 9.54
N THR A 207 -2.95 21.63 10.34
CA THR A 207 -1.63 22.24 10.37
C THR A 207 -0.60 21.52 9.50
N PHE A 208 -0.96 20.41 8.84
CA PHE A 208 -0.05 19.73 7.92
C PHE A 208 0.29 20.66 6.75
N THR A 209 1.59 20.75 6.46
CA THR A 209 2.15 21.53 5.36
C THR A 209 2.68 20.66 4.23
N HIS A 210 2.67 19.34 4.41
CA HIS A 210 3.07 18.36 3.41
C HIS A 210 1.85 17.85 2.65
N ASP A 211 2.05 17.37 1.43
CA ASP A 211 0.96 16.86 0.59
C ASP A 211 0.63 15.40 0.92
N TYR A 212 1.65 14.58 1.18
CA TYR A 212 1.50 13.15 1.47
C TYR A 212 2.69 12.59 2.25
N TRP A 213 2.52 11.39 2.81
CA TRP A 213 3.63 10.56 3.26
C TRP A 213 4.04 9.60 2.16
N ASN A 214 5.34 9.52 1.86
CA ASN A 214 5.90 8.48 1.01
C ASN A 214 6.44 7.35 1.89
N VAL A 215 5.98 6.13 1.63
CA VAL A 215 6.24 4.96 2.45
C VAL A 215 6.88 3.86 1.60
N ALA A 216 7.97 3.29 2.08
CA ALA A 216 8.63 2.15 1.44
C ALA A 216 8.82 1.01 2.45
N SER A 217 8.52 -0.23 2.05
CA SER A 217 8.71 -1.41 2.89
C SER A 217 10.05 -2.09 2.64
N PHE A 218 10.53 -2.82 3.64
CA PHE A 218 11.77 -3.60 3.61
C PHE A 218 11.57 -4.86 4.46
N ARG A 219 12.17 -5.98 4.06
CA ARG A 219 12.14 -7.23 4.84
C ARG A 219 13.04 -7.15 6.08
N SER A 220 14.04 -6.28 6.06
CA SER A 220 14.99 -6.12 7.17
C SER A 220 15.56 -4.69 7.26
N VAL A 221 16.15 -4.37 8.41
CA VAL A 221 16.93 -3.12 8.58
C VAL A 221 18.19 -3.13 7.71
N GLU A 222 18.75 -4.31 7.41
CA GLU A 222 19.88 -4.47 6.49
C GLU A 222 19.49 -4.05 5.07
N GLU A 223 18.33 -4.51 4.58
CA GLU A 223 17.82 -4.11 3.26
C GLU A 223 17.55 -2.61 3.18
N TYR A 224 17.00 -2.02 4.25
CA TYR A 224 16.90 -0.56 4.36
C TYR A 224 18.28 0.12 4.24
N GLY A 225 19.29 -0.39 4.95
CA GLY A 225 20.67 0.07 4.87
C GLY A 225 21.26 -0.01 3.46
N ALA A 226 21.08 -1.14 2.77
CA ALA A 226 21.51 -1.32 1.38
C ALA A 226 20.86 -0.29 0.45
N GLY A 227 19.57 0.03 0.66
CA GLY A 227 18.90 1.11 -0.06
C GLY A 227 19.50 2.50 0.23
N ARG A 228 19.97 2.76 1.47
CA ARG A 228 20.68 4.01 1.82
C ARG A 228 22.05 4.10 1.16
N ASP A 229 22.78 2.99 1.06
CA ASP A 229 24.08 2.93 0.37
C ASP A 229 23.91 3.13 -1.14
N ALA A 230 22.94 2.45 -1.77
CA ALA A 230 22.61 2.63 -3.18
C ALA A 230 22.25 4.10 -3.48
N ARG A 231 21.43 4.72 -2.61
CA ARG A 231 21.09 6.15 -2.69
C ARG A 231 22.34 7.03 -2.65
N LEU A 232 23.27 6.78 -1.72
CA LEU A 232 24.48 7.58 -1.57
C LEU A 232 25.40 7.42 -2.79
N GLN A 233 25.58 6.20 -3.27
CA GLN A 233 26.37 5.91 -4.46
C GLN A 233 25.81 6.61 -5.70
N ALA A 234 24.50 6.54 -5.93
CA ALA A 234 23.85 7.21 -7.06
C ALA A 234 23.97 8.74 -6.99
N MET A 235 23.92 9.33 -5.78
CA MET A 235 24.18 10.75 -5.60
C MET A 235 25.64 11.14 -5.90
N MET A 236 26.60 10.32 -5.47
CA MET A 236 28.02 10.56 -5.74
C MET A 236 28.37 10.40 -7.23
N ALA A 237 27.64 9.52 -7.93
CA ALA A 237 27.82 9.27 -9.35
C ALA A 237 26.97 10.20 -10.25
N ASP A 238 26.13 11.06 -9.69
CA ASP A 238 25.16 11.90 -10.41
C ASP A 238 24.23 11.09 -11.34
N THR A 239 23.83 9.88 -10.90
CA THR A 239 22.95 8.96 -11.65
C THR A 239 21.57 8.83 -11.04
N ARG A 240 21.28 9.57 -9.97
CA ARG A 240 19.98 9.53 -9.30
C ARG A 240 18.92 10.20 -10.20
N PRO A 241 17.73 9.60 -10.37
CA PRO A 241 16.63 10.26 -11.06
C PRO A 241 16.26 11.59 -10.42
N GLU A 242 15.75 12.52 -11.23
CA GLU A 242 15.20 13.79 -10.75
C GLU A 242 14.01 13.53 -9.81
N GLU A 243 13.95 14.25 -8.69
CA GLU A 243 12.78 14.24 -7.79
C GLU A 243 11.83 15.38 -8.16
N ILE A 244 10.54 15.08 -8.26
CA ILE A 244 9.47 16.06 -8.50
C ILE A 244 8.75 16.47 -7.20
N HIS A 245 9.28 16.03 -6.07
CA HIS A 245 8.77 16.29 -4.74
C HIS A 245 9.95 16.53 -3.79
N ASP A 246 9.78 17.44 -2.84
CA ASP A 246 10.71 17.63 -1.74
C ASP A 246 10.23 16.81 -0.55
N CYS A 247 11.10 15.95 -0.02
CA CYS A 247 10.78 15.10 1.12
C CYS A 247 11.78 15.27 2.25
N ASP A 248 11.27 15.19 3.47
CA ASP A 248 12.10 15.24 4.67
C ASP A 248 12.94 13.96 4.88
N THR A 249 13.68 13.94 6.00
CA THR A 249 14.44 12.76 6.39
C THR A 249 13.49 11.63 6.82
N PRO A 250 13.68 10.41 6.28
CA PRO A 250 12.81 9.29 6.60
C PRO A 250 12.97 8.83 8.05
N ARG A 251 11.85 8.42 8.64
CA ARG A 251 11.81 7.65 9.90
C ARG A 251 11.66 6.18 9.55
N LEU A 252 12.25 5.30 10.34
CA LEU A 252 12.14 3.85 10.17
C LEU A 252 11.34 3.24 11.32
N TYR A 253 10.39 2.38 10.97
CA TYR A 253 9.55 1.66 11.92
C TYR A 253 9.63 0.16 11.66
N LYS A 254 9.65 -0.64 12.74
CA LYS A 254 9.35 -2.06 12.67
C LYS A 254 7.84 -2.20 12.50
N SER A 255 7.43 -2.81 11.40
CA SER A 255 6.05 -3.06 11.01
C SER A 255 5.69 -4.50 11.38
N THR A 256 4.75 -4.68 12.31
CA THR A 256 4.25 -5.99 12.73
C THR A 256 2.84 -6.15 12.23
N ASN A 257 2.58 -7.10 11.32
CA ASN A 257 1.21 -7.42 10.93
C ASN A 257 0.48 -8.02 12.13
N ILE A 258 -0.70 -7.50 12.44
CA ILE A 258 -1.54 -7.98 13.54
C ILE A 258 -2.87 -8.55 13.04
N ARG A 259 -3.25 -8.26 11.79
CA ARG A 259 -4.42 -8.81 11.12
C ARG A 259 -4.14 -8.80 9.63
N LEU A 260 -4.29 -9.92 8.95
CA LEU A 260 -4.18 -9.99 7.49
C LEU A 260 -5.48 -10.54 6.91
N SER A 261 -6.31 -9.62 6.43
CA SER A 261 -7.52 -9.93 5.66
C SER A 261 -7.45 -9.13 4.38
N VAL A 262 -6.94 -9.77 3.33
CA VAL A 262 -6.92 -9.21 1.98
C VAL A 262 -8.23 -9.54 1.28
N ALA A 263 -8.78 -8.59 0.51
CA ALA A 263 -9.87 -8.91 -0.40
C ALA A 263 -9.38 -9.95 -1.42
N GLU A 264 -10.18 -10.97 -1.72
CA GLU A 264 -9.86 -11.88 -2.83
C GLU A 264 -9.83 -11.08 -4.13
N SER A 265 -8.71 -11.17 -4.86
CA SER A 265 -8.51 -10.56 -6.18
C SER A 265 -9.37 -11.22 -7.26
#